data_AF-A0A5C7J7D8-F1
#
_entry.id   AF-A0A5C7J7D8-F1
#
_cell.length_a   1.000
_cell.length_b   1.000
_cell.length_c   1.000
_cell.angle_alpha   90.00
_cell.angle_beta   90.00
_cell.angle_gamma   90.00
#
_symmetry.space_group_name_H-M   'P 1'
#
loop_
_entity.id
_entity.type
_entity.pdbx_description
1 polymer ?
#
loop_
_entity_poly.entity_id
_entity_poly.type
_entity_poly.pdbx_seq_one_letter_code
_entity_poly.pdbx_strand_id
1 'polypeptide(L)'
;MSEDAKKVIRHLFLDLEDTVITPVMDGWFNTHVINIEKVKAFIDEFKPDQVHIFSFAVWNEQELLRFNMGTRPMLEKSLGVKLGAVPTVDGEIIPAACNVMRLSPEAVDFQEMSNFWGKHEAFRLNMRNKFKNVKAHNIEVEVVLLDDAVINEEFFWPDLGVRGRIINIDTMPEPNAN
;
A
#
# COMPACT_ATOMS: atom_id res chain seq x y z
N MET A 1 27.21 12.73 -24.62
CA MET A 1 26.74 11.58 -23.83
C MET A 1 25.33 11.95 -23.39
N SER A 2 24.30 11.30 -23.93
CA SER A 2 22.94 11.48 -23.42
C SER A 2 22.89 10.85 -22.03
N GLU A 3 22.40 11.58 -21.04
CA GLU A 3 21.91 10.96 -19.81
C GLU A 3 20.75 10.05 -20.22
N ASP A 4 20.96 8.73 -20.22
CA ASP A 4 19.87 7.78 -20.40
C ASP A 4 18.85 8.06 -19.30
N ALA A 5 17.64 8.46 -19.69
CA ALA A 5 16.58 8.80 -18.76
C ALA A 5 16.37 7.64 -17.79
N LYS A 6 16.51 7.92 -16.49
CA LYS A 6 16.31 6.90 -15.45
C LYS A 6 14.90 6.33 -15.58
N LYS A 7 14.81 5.00 -15.57
CA LYS A 7 13.51 4.32 -15.55
C LYS A 7 12.85 4.54 -14.19
N VAL A 8 11.64 5.09 -14.20
CA VAL A 8 10.80 5.21 -13.00
C VAL A 8 9.87 4.00 -12.95
N ILE A 9 9.84 3.30 -11.82
CA ILE A 9 8.88 2.23 -11.54
C ILE A 9 7.87 2.73 -10.50
N ARG A 10 6.58 2.62 -10.80
CA ARG A 10 5.49 3.15 -9.99
C ARG A 10 4.72 2.02 -9.30
N HIS A 11 4.57 2.13 -7.99
CA HIS A 11 3.80 1.20 -7.18
C HIS A 11 2.64 1.95 -6.50
N LEU A 12 1.42 1.49 -6.73
CA LEU A 12 0.24 1.93 -6.01
C LEU A 12 -0.10 0.90 -4.93
N PHE A 13 -0.26 1.35 -3.69
CA PHE A 13 -0.73 0.56 -2.56
C PHE A 13 -2.10 1.09 -2.16
N LEU A 14 -3.04 0.17 -1.95
CA LEU A 14 -4.39 0.48 -1.50
C LEU A 14 -4.55 -0.08 -0.09
N ASP A 15 -5.06 0.71 0.82
CA ASP A 15 -5.74 0.15 1.99
C ASP A 15 -7.04 -0.56 1.56
N LEU A 16 -7.64 -1.31 2.49
CA LEU A 16 -8.85 -2.09 2.23
C LEU A 16 -10.11 -1.42 2.79
N GLU A 17 -10.32 -1.52 4.09
CA GLU A 17 -11.53 -1.06 4.78
C GLU A 17 -11.71 0.44 4.60
N ASP A 18 -12.93 0.88 4.29
CA ASP A 18 -13.36 2.27 4.04
C ASP A 18 -12.64 3.00 2.89
N THR A 19 -11.55 2.41 2.37
CA THR A 19 -10.83 2.88 1.18
C THR A 19 -11.38 2.25 -0.11
N VAL A 20 -11.36 0.92 -0.25
CA VAL A 20 -11.83 0.22 -1.48
C VAL A 20 -12.88 -0.84 -1.22
N ILE A 21 -13.08 -1.22 0.04
CA ILE A 21 -14.16 -2.11 0.48
C ILE A 21 -14.81 -1.61 1.76
N THR A 22 -16.05 -2.02 2.00
CA THR A 22 -16.69 -1.86 3.30
C THR A 22 -15.95 -2.64 4.40
N PRO A 23 -16.11 -2.27 5.68
CA PRO A 23 -15.48 -2.96 6.82
C PRO A 23 -15.73 -4.47 6.83
N VAL A 24 -14.77 -5.25 7.33
CA VAL A 24 -14.78 -6.72 7.34
C VAL A 24 -15.46 -7.25 8.61
N MET A 25 -16.61 -6.69 9.01
CA MET A 25 -17.32 -7.11 10.24
C MET A 25 -17.93 -8.52 10.14
N ASP A 26 -18.44 -8.87 8.96
CA ASP A 26 -19.08 -10.18 8.70
C ASP A 26 -18.18 -11.11 7.87
N GLY A 27 -16.88 -10.82 7.80
CA GLY A 27 -15.88 -11.62 7.09
C GLY A 27 -15.72 -11.28 5.60
N TRP A 28 -14.61 -11.74 5.02
CA TRP A 28 -14.14 -11.40 3.67
C TRP A 28 -15.08 -11.75 2.50
N PHE A 29 -16.10 -12.59 2.72
CA PHE A 29 -17.08 -12.93 1.68
C PHE A 29 -18.25 -11.94 1.60
N ASN A 30 -18.40 -11.09 2.60
CA ASN A 30 -19.53 -10.17 2.76
C ASN A 30 -19.14 -8.69 2.58
N THR A 31 -17.92 -8.43 2.11
CA THR A 31 -17.43 -7.09 1.82
C THR A 31 -17.99 -6.59 0.49
N HIS A 32 -18.29 -5.29 0.38
CA HIS A 32 -18.69 -4.65 -0.86
C HIS A 32 -17.63 -3.66 -1.33
N VAL A 33 -17.43 -3.54 -2.64
CA VAL A 33 -16.50 -2.54 -3.20
C VAL A 33 -17.05 -1.13 -3.07
N ILE A 34 -16.18 -0.18 -2.75
CA ILE A 34 -16.46 1.26 -2.64
C ILE A 34 -15.34 2.05 -3.32
N ASN A 35 -15.59 3.34 -3.63
CA ASN A 35 -14.62 4.27 -4.23
C ASN A 35 -13.93 3.80 -5.53
N ILE A 36 -14.46 2.75 -6.20
CA ILE A 36 -13.80 2.11 -7.34
C ILE A 36 -13.53 3.09 -8.49
N GLU A 37 -14.46 4.00 -8.78
CA GLU A 37 -14.26 4.99 -9.85
C GLU A 37 -13.19 6.04 -9.49
N LYS A 38 -13.05 6.42 -8.22
CA LYS A 38 -11.93 7.27 -7.76
C LYS A 38 -10.59 6.58 -7.96
N VAL A 39 -10.50 5.32 -7.53
CA VAL A 39 -9.25 4.54 -7.67
C VAL A 39 -8.91 4.29 -9.12
N LYS A 40 -9.89 4.01 -9.99
CA LYS A 40 -9.67 3.84 -11.43
C LYS A 40 -9.19 5.14 -12.09
N ALA A 41 -9.83 6.27 -11.79
CA ALA A 41 -9.38 7.57 -12.26
C ALA A 41 -7.93 7.86 -11.83
N PHE A 42 -7.59 7.53 -10.58
CA PHE A 42 -6.21 7.67 -10.09
C PHE A 42 -5.23 6.73 -10.80
N ILE A 43 -5.61 5.47 -11.06
CA ILE A 43 -4.79 4.51 -11.81
C ILE A 43 -4.52 5.03 -13.23
N ASP A 44 -5.53 5.61 -13.90
CA ASP A 44 -5.40 6.15 -15.26
C ASP A 44 -4.46 7.36 -15.32
N GLU A 45 -4.47 8.20 -14.28
CA GLU A 45 -3.57 9.35 -14.14
C GLU A 45 -2.15 8.92 -13.75
N PHE A 46 -2.03 8.17 -12.66
CA PHE A 46 -0.76 7.78 -12.04
C PHE A 46 0.00 6.75 -12.87
N LYS A 47 -0.71 5.88 -13.60
CA LYS A 47 -0.18 4.78 -14.42
C LYS A 47 0.80 3.90 -13.64
N PRO A 48 0.36 3.24 -12.55
CA PRO A 48 1.22 2.36 -11.78
C PRO A 48 1.66 1.16 -12.61
N ASP A 49 2.93 0.76 -12.48
CA ASP A 49 3.43 -0.51 -13.03
C ASP A 49 2.90 -1.70 -12.21
N GLN A 50 2.62 -1.48 -10.93
CA GLN A 50 2.08 -2.49 -10.03
C GLN A 50 1.07 -1.89 -9.04
N VAL A 51 -0.03 -2.62 -8.81
CA VAL A 51 -1.01 -2.31 -7.75
C VAL A 51 -0.89 -3.36 -6.66
N HIS A 52 -0.91 -2.93 -5.41
CA HIS A 52 -0.69 -3.73 -4.22
C HIS A 52 -1.72 -3.38 -3.16
N ILE A 53 -1.79 -4.21 -2.12
CA ILE A 53 -2.51 -3.90 -0.90
C ILE A 53 -1.49 -3.53 0.18
N PHE A 54 -1.84 -2.58 1.03
CA PHE A 54 -1.17 -2.32 2.30
C PHE A 54 -2.25 -2.02 3.34
N SER A 55 -2.71 -3.05 4.04
CA SER A 55 -3.85 -2.93 4.95
C SER A 55 -3.63 -3.71 6.24
N PHE A 56 -4.02 -3.10 7.36
CA PHE A 56 -3.92 -3.74 8.67
C PHE A 56 -5.03 -4.77 8.92
N ALA A 57 -6.09 -4.77 8.10
CA ALA A 57 -7.12 -5.81 8.12
C ALA A 57 -6.54 -7.20 7.80
N VAL A 58 -5.48 -7.26 6.99
CA VAL A 58 -4.75 -8.48 6.68
C VAL A 58 -3.61 -8.67 7.70
N TRP A 59 -3.96 -9.00 8.94
CA TRP A 59 -2.97 -9.05 10.02
C TRP A 59 -2.06 -10.29 9.99
N ASN A 60 -2.54 -11.42 9.47
CA ASN A 60 -1.78 -12.66 9.40
C ASN A 60 -2.13 -13.52 8.15
N GLU A 61 -1.45 -14.66 8.01
CA GLU A 61 -1.64 -15.61 6.90
C GLU A 61 -3.06 -16.17 6.78
N GLN A 62 -3.77 -16.34 7.90
CA GLN A 62 -5.15 -16.82 7.87
C GLN A 62 -6.08 -15.80 7.22
N GLU A 63 -5.92 -14.52 7.55
CA GLU A 63 -6.67 -13.45 6.91
C GLU A 63 -6.25 -13.25 5.46
N LEU A 64 -4.97 -13.37 5.13
CA LEU A 64 -4.49 -13.33 3.75
C LEU A 64 -5.15 -14.43 2.90
N LEU A 65 -5.23 -15.67 3.42
CA LEU A 65 -5.90 -16.77 2.74
C LEU A 65 -7.38 -16.46 2.48
N ARG A 66 -8.09 -15.95 3.50
CA ARG A 66 -9.52 -15.61 3.39
C ARG A 66 -9.76 -14.45 2.43
N PHE A 67 -8.95 -13.40 2.49
CA PHE A 67 -8.97 -12.28 1.54
C PHE A 67 -8.79 -12.77 0.10
N ASN A 68 -7.81 -13.66 -0.13
CA ASN A 68 -7.53 -14.21 -1.46
C ASN A 68 -8.69 -15.05 -2.02
N MET A 69 -9.45 -15.73 -1.16
CA MET A 69 -10.62 -16.53 -1.57
C MET A 69 -11.91 -15.70 -1.73
N GLY A 70 -12.08 -14.66 -0.91
CA GLY A 70 -13.30 -13.85 -0.83
C GLY A 70 -13.21 -12.57 -1.66
N THR A 71 -12.63 -11.53 -1.07
CA THR A 71 -12.65 -10.16 -1.62
C THR A 71 -11.73 -9.95 -2.82
N ARG A 72 -10.53 -10.54 -2.83
CA ARG A 72 -9.51 -10.27 -3.87
C ARG A 72 -10.03 -10.44 -5.29
N PRO A 73 -10.72 -11.54 -5.67
CA PRO A 73 -11.24 -11.70 -7.02
C PRO A 73 -12.22 -10.60 -7.44
N MET A 74 -13.07 -10.14 -6.51
CA MET A 74 -14.02 -9.05 -6.75
C MET A 74 -13.30 -7.72 -6.94
N LEU A 75 -12.31 -7.40 -6.11
CA LEU A 75 -11.49 -6.19 -6.22
C LEU A 75 -10.72 -6.14 -7.54
N GLU A 76 -10.00 -7.22 -7.89
CA GLU A 76 -9.26 -7.31 -9.16
C GLU A 76 -10.18 -7.15 -10.36
N LYS A 77 -11.37 -7.76 -10.32
CA LYS A 77 -12.38 -7.62 -11.38
C LYS A 77 -12.90 -6.18 -11.49
N SER A 78 -13.17 -5.54 -10.37
CA SER A 78 -13.77 -4.19 -10.34
C SER A 78 -12.78 -3.11 -10.78
N LEU A 79 -11.51 -3.25 -10.38
CA LEU A 79 -10.42 -2.35 -10.76
C LEU A 79 -9.85 -2.64 -12.15
N GLY A 80 -10.05 -3.85 -12.69
CA GLY A 80 -9.47 -4.27 -13.97
C GLY A 80 -7.96 -4.50 -13.91
N VAL A 81 -7.40 -4.72 -12.72
CA VAL A 81 -5.96 -4.93 -12.48
C VAL A 81 -5.71 -6.21 -11.68
N LYS A 82 -4.49 -6.75 -11.78
CA LYS A 82 -4.03 -7.80 -10.88
C LYS A 82 -3.33 -7.19 -9.68
N LEU A 83 -3.77 -7.57 -8.48
CA LEU A 83 -3.10 -7.17 -7.25
C LEU A 83 -1.80 -7.97 -7.13
N GLY A 84 -0.73 -7.30 -6.72
CA GLY A 84 0.58 -7.89 -6.49
C GLY A 84 0.73 -8.35 -5.03
N ALA A 85 1.63 -7.69 -4.32
CA ALA A 85 1.90 -7.95 -2.91
C ALA A 85 0.74 -7.54 -2.00
N VAL A 86 0.51 -8.34 -0.96
CA VAL A 86 -0.44 -8.12 0.13
C VAL A 86 0.31 -8.49 1.42
N PRO A 87 1.19 -7.61 1.94
CA PRO A 87 1.97 -7.90 3.12
C PRO A 87 1.04 -8.03 4.32
N THR A 88 1.26 -9.05 5.13
CA THR A 88 0.55 -9.22 6.39
C THR A 88 1.21 -8.40 7.49
N VAL A 89 0.44 -8.03 8.52
CA VAL A 89 0.98 -7.25 9.62
C VAL A 89 2.09 -8.01 10.36
N ASP A 90 1.81 -9.25 10.77
CA ASP A 90 2.73 -10.08 11.55
C ASP A 90 3.89 -10.62 10.69
N GLY A 91 3.62 -10.96 9.43
CA GLY A 91 4.59 -11.61 8.54
C GLY A 91 5.57 -10.66 7.87
N GLU A 92 5.14 -9.44 7.52
CA GLU A 92 5.95 -8.54 6.70
C GLU A 92 6.02 -7.11 7.22
N ILE A 93 4.93 -6.53 7.71
CA ILE A 93 4.92 -5.11 8.11
C ILE A 93 5.75 -4.89 9.38
N ILE A 94 5.45 -5.62 10.47
CA ILE A 94 6.21 -5.54 11.72
C ILE A 94 7.68 -5.94 11.51
N PRO A 95 8.01 -7.07 10.86
CA PRO A 95 9.40 -7.44 10.61
C PRO A 95 10.18 -6.41 9.77
N ALA A 96 9.53 -5.81 8.76
CA ALA A 96 10.16 -4.77 7.96
C ALA A 96 10.50 -3.52 8.79
N ALA A 97 9.55 -3.08 9.62
CA ALA A 97 9.74 -1.94 10.50
C ALA A 97 10.81 -2.20 11.56
N CYS A 98 10.77 -3.36 12.22
CA CYS A 98 11.79 -3.77 13.18
C CYS A 98 13.18 -3.85 12.54
N ASN A 99 13.30 -4.36 11.32
CA ASN A 99 14.58 -4.41 10.61
C ASN A 99 15.15 -3.01 10.33
N VAL A 100 14.30 -2.03 9.99
CA VAL A 100 14.76 -0.64 9.78
C VAL A 100 15.13 0.02 11.10
N MET A 101 14.32 -0.18 12.14
CA MET A 101 14.49 0.41 13.46
C MET A 101 15.55 -0.29 14.33
N ARG A 102 16.09 -1.43 13.85
CA ARG A 102 17.02 -2.30 14.60
C ARG A 102 16.42 -2.80 15.92
N LEU A 103 15.14 -3.15 15.86
CA LEU A 103 14.38 -3.76 16.96
C LEU A 103 14.20 -5.26 16.70
N SER A 104 13.95 -6.02 17.77
CA SER A 104 13.52 -7.42 17.67
C SER A 104 12.01 -7.44 17.38
N PRO A 105 11.54 -8.18 16.36
CA PRO A 105 10.11 -8.31 16.06
C PRO A 105 9.29 -8.88 17.21
N GLU A 106 9.91 -9.69 18.07
CA GLU A 106 9.27 -10.28 19.25
C GLU A 106 8.96 -9.23 20.35
N ALA A 107 9.50 -8.02 20.22
CA ALA A 107 9.31 -6.93 21.17
C ALA A 107 8.26 -5.89 20.70
N VAL A 108 7.55 -6.14 19.60
CA VAL A 108 6.53 -5.24 19.07
C VAL A 108 5.27 -6.04 18.74
N ASP A 109 4.17 -5.79 19.46
CA ASP A 109 2.86 -6.35 19.11
C ASP A 109 2.05 -5.42 18.17
N PHE A 110 0.89 -5.90 17.70
CA PHE A 110 0.01 -5.12 16.82
C PHE A 110 -0.42 -3.79 17.44
N GLN A 111 -0.74 -3.79 18.73
CA GLN A 111 -1.23 -2.62 19.43
C GLN A 111 -0.11 -1.58 19.54
N GLU A 112 1.11 -2.03 19.82
CA GLU A 112 2.31 -1.19 19.83
C GLU A 112 2.62 -0.65 18.44
N MET A 113 2.58 -1.47 17.39
CA MET A 113 2.80 -1.02 16.01
C MET A 113 1.78 0.05 15.61
N SER A 114 0.49 -0.22 15.82
CA SER A 114 -0.60 0.69 15.46
C SER A 114 -0.55 2.00 16.27
N ASN A 115 -0.29 1.90 17.58
CA ASN A 115 -0.25 3.08 18.45
C ASN A 115 1.04 3.91 18.32
N PHE A 116 2.20 3.28 18.10
CA PHE A 116 3.48 3.97 18.06
C PHE A 116 3.88 4.46 16.67
N TRP A 117 3.63 3.68 15.62
CA TRP A 117 4.03 4.05 14.26
C TRP A 117 2.86 4.60 13.45
N GLY A 118 1.65 4.11 13.71
CA GLY A 118 0.49 4.44 12.88
C GLY A 118 0.69 3.99 11.42
N LYS A 119 -0.30 4.30 10.58
CA LYS A 119 -0.31 3.86 9.18
C LYS A 119 0.84 4.49 8.37
N HIS A 120 1.10 5.78 8.57
CA HIS A 120 2.13 6.52 7.84
C HIS A 120 3.53 5.94 8.03
N GLU A 121 3.96 5.80 9.28
CA GLU A 121 5.33 5.36 9.56
C GLU A 121 5.47 3.86 9.26
N ALA A 122 4.45 3.04 9.52
CA ALA A 122 4.46 1.63 9.11
C ALA A 122 4.65 1.47 7.59
N PHE A 123 3.93 2.26 6.79
CA PHE A 123 4.08 2.25 5.33
C PHE A 123 5.49 2.69 4.92
N ARG A 124 5.98 3.80 5.47
CA ARG A 124 7.33 4.33 5.20
C ARG A 124 8.41 3.29 5.53
N LEU A 125 8.37 2.70 6.72
CA LEU A 125 9.34 1.69 7.12
C LEU A 125 9.27 0.43 6.25
N ASN A 126 8.06 -0.01 5.89
CA ASN A 126 7.88 -1.15 4.98
C ASN A 126 8.48 -0.88 3.59
N MET A 127 8.20 0.29 3.02
CA MET A 127 8.75 0.69 1.71
C MET A 127 10.26 0.84 1.74
N ARG A 128 10.80 1.46 2.81
CA ARG A 128 12.26 1.60 2.99
C ARG A 128 12.94 0.24 3.04
N ASN A 129 12.36 -0.73 3.76
CA ASN A 129 12.89 -2.10 3.80
C ASN A 129 12.76 -2.81 2.45
N LYS A 130 11.62 -2.70 1.77
CA LYS A 130 11.34 -3.34 0.48
C LYS A 130 12.30 -2.88 -0.61
N PHE A 131 12.64 -1.59 -0.64
CA PHE A 131 13.43 -0.98 -1.70
C PHE A 131 14.87 -0.64 -1.31
N LYS A 132 15.38 -1.17 -0.18
CA LYS A 132 16.74 -0.90 0.31
C LYS A 132 17.88 -1.20 -0.66
N ASN A 133 17.63 -2.04 -1.68
CA ASN A 133 18.64 -2.49 -2.65
C ASN A 133 18.44 -1.94 -4.09
N VAL A 134 17.51 -0.99 -4.30
CA VAL A 134 17.13 -0.53 -5.65
C VAL A 134 18.24 0.27 -6.35
N LYS A 135 19.05 1.03 -5.60
CA LYS A 135 20.05 1.96 -6.16
C LYS A 135 21.11 1.29 -7.05
N ALA A 136 21.24 -0.02 -7.00
CA ALA A 136 22.18 -0.76 -7.83
C ALA A 136 21.86 -0.75 -9.35
N HIS A 137 20.70 -0.22 -9.80
CA HIS A 137 20.19 -0.48 -11.15
C HIS A 137 19.76 0.73 -12.00
N ASN A 138 20.15 1.97 -11.66
CA ASN A 138 19.71 3.19 -12.39
C ASN A 138 18.18 3.34 -12.51
N ILE A 139 17.46 2.84 -11.49
CA ILE A 139 16.01 2.87 -11.37
C ILE A 139 15.63 3.86 -10.26
N GLU A 140 14.60 4.65 -10.50
CA GLU A 140 13.89 5.38 -9.44
C GLU A 140 12.56 4.70 -9.17
N VAL A 141 12.13 4.72 -7.91
CA VAL A 141 10.87 4.12 -7.49
C VAL A 141 9.95 5.21 -6.96
N GLU A 142 8.72 5.21 -7.42
CA GLU A 142 7.64 6.04 -6.90
C GLU A 142 6.61 5.14 -6.24
N VAL A 143 6.28 5.41 -4.98
CA VAL A 143 5.27 4.65 -4.22
C VAL A 143 4.13 5.58 -3.80
N VAL A 144 2.89 5.10 -3.86
CA VAL A 144 1.73 5.84 -3.36
C VAL A 144 0.89 4.92 -2.49
N LEU A 145 0.49 5.38 -1.31
CA LEU A 145 -0.57 4.77 -0.50
C LEU A 145 -1.87 5.59 -0.65
N LEU A 146 -2.97 4.94 -1.01
CA LEU A 146 -4.32 5.47 -0.87
C LEU A 146 -4.99 4.82 0.33
N ASP A 147 -5.50 5.64 1.25
CA ASP A 147 -6.10 5.22 2.52
C ASP A 147 -7.09 6.31 2.98
N ASP A 148 -8.18 5.99 3.66
CA ASP A 148 -9.17 6.97 4.16
C ASP A 148 -8.80 7.57 5.53
N ALA A 149 -7.98 6.87 6.31
CA ALA A 149 -7.62 7.21 7.68
C ALA A 149 -6.24 7.89 7.81
N VAL A 150 -5.72 8.46 6.72
CA VAL A 150 -4.42 9.14 6.66
C VAL A 150 -4.53 10.63 6.38
N ILE A 151 -3.44 11.38 6.55
CA ILE A 151 -3.29 12.74 6.01
C ILE A 151 -2.36 12.72 4.81
N ASN A 152 -2.56 13.67 3.88
CA ASN A 152 -1.71 13.82 2.71
C ASN A 152 -0.27 14.13 3.12
N GLU A 153 0.68 13.32 2.68
CA GLU A 153 2.11 13.47 2.98
C GLU A 153 2.97 13.05 1.78
N GLU A 154 4.12 13.70 1.61
CA GLU A 154 5.16 13.29 0.67
C GLU A 154 6.48 13.00 1.40
N PHE A 155 7.24 12.03 0.91
CA PHE A 155 8.56 11.70 1.44
C PHE A 155 9.54 11.31 0.33
N PHE A 156 10.84 11.44 0.62
CA PHE A 156 11.91 11.07 -0.31
C PHE A 156 13.12 10.48 0.43
N TRP A 157 13.63 9.37 -0.10
CA TRP A 157 14.90 8.76 0.33
C TRP A 157 15.91 8.82 -0.82
N PRO A 158 16.71 9.90 -0.92
CA PRO A 158 17.71 10.06 -1.98
C PRO A 158 18.78 8.97 -1.98
N ASP A 159 19.07 8.41 -0.81
CA ASP A 159 19.99 7.29 -0.64
C ASP A 159 19.49 6.04 -1.39
N LEU A 160 18.18 5.85 -1.47
CA LEU A 160 17.54 4.70 -2.12
C LEU A 160 16.99 4.99 -3.52
N GLY A 161 16.82 6.27 -3.88
CA GLY A 161 16.14 6.66 -5.12
C GLY A 161 14.63 6.39 -5.08
N VAL A 162 14.01 6.53 -3.90
CA VAL A 162 12.59 6.24 -3.67
C VAL A 162 11.87 7.52 -3.27
N ARG A 163 10.85 7.92 -4.05
CA ARG A 163 9.88 8.97 -3.71
C ARG A 163 8.57 8.33 -3.31
N GLY A 164 7.88 8.90 -2.34
CA GLY A 164 6.62 8.37 -1.86
C GLY A 164 5.58 9.43 -1.55
N ARG A 165 4.32 9.06 -1.70
CA ARG A 165 3.16 9.85 -1.31
C ARG A 165 2.19 8.99 -0.50
N ILE A 166 1.56 9.59 0.50
CA ILE A 166 0.42 9.03 1.22
C ILE A 166 -0.72 9.99 0.97
N ILE A 167 -1.85 9.48 0.50
CA ILE A 167 -2.97 10.30 0.05
C ILE A 167 -4.24 9.79 0.72
N ASN A 168 -4.96 10.72 1.34
CA ASN A 168 -6.29 10.50 1.83
C ASN A 168 -7.29 10.47 0.65
N ILE A 169 -7.93 9.33 0.43
CA ILE A 169 -8.86 9.14 -0.70
C ILE A 169 -10.11 10.05 -0.61
N ASP A 170 -10.53 10.43 0.59
CA ASP A 170 -11.67 11.34 0.79
C ASP A 170 -11.35 12.78 0.38
N THR A 171 -10.07 13.15 0.33
CA THR A 171 -9.62 14.46 -0.15
C THR A 171 -9.49 14.53 -1.67
N MET A 172 -9.58 13.38 -2.36
CA MET A 172 -9.51 13.34 -3.82
C MET A 172 -10.81 13.86 -4.44
N PRO A 173 -10.73 14.53 -5.60
CA PRO A 173 -11.93 14.97 -6.30
C PRO A 173 -12.79 13.76 -6.71
N GLU A 174 -14.10 13.96 -6.70
CA GLU A 174 -15.02 12.98 -7.29
C GLU A 174 -14.71 12.83 -8.80
N PRO A 175 -14.78 11.61 -9.36
CA PRO A 175 -14.65 11.42 -10.79
C PRO A 175 -15.76 12.22 -11.49
N ASN A 176 -15.41 13.00 -12.51
CA ASN A 176 -16.43 13.67 -13.32
C ASN A 176 -17.36 12.60 -13.90
N ALA A 177 -18.65 12.65 -13.55
CA ALA A 177 -19.66 11.81 -14.14
C ALA A 177 -19.76 12.18 -15.63
N ASN A 178 -19.15 11.35 -16.49
CA ASN A 178 -19.34 11.43 -17.94
C ASN A 178 -20.69 10.84 -18.33
#